data_AF-G3AF48-F1
#
_entry.id   AF-G3AF48-F1
#
_cell.length_a   1.000
_cell.length_b   1.000
_cell.length_c   1.000
_cell.angle_alpha   90.00
_cell.angle_beta   90.00
_cell.angle_gamma   90.00
#
_symmetry.space_group_name_H-M   'P 1'
#
loop_
_entity.id
_entity.type
_entity.pdbx_description
1 polymer ?
#
loop_
_entity_poly.entity_id
_entity_poly.type
_entity_poly.pdbx_seq_one_letter_code
_entity_poly.pdbx_strand_id
1 'polypeptide(L)'
;MIYSLIRIFLGLIFPISTVGSSLVVVSQLKQELVDKRSSVYDIMLQNHNIDSILSLDFNQRCDLYFKTLYSIDPNYSFDANDDFAPQFNSPDFARFKREMGANKNEDTIRREYKKANFVRHQPKIRDTISILRVFNKCYIGPKDQHFQNQKPLTENNEALLKDNSIDLFKGSHTFEKRIYPWLSGEAPIYEDWTGKTYFDVPGAPEPISLNPYWFNRFQEKFNGRGIVLTIGEKHIENTERLIRVLRALKNKYPIQILVDEDFSLESKQRILAAARDDFTQLPFSYNKVASILGNNYWTPGEGLPRQDIWFVNIKNSIVPAYWPRFNGFTKKLLANIFNSFEEFMLIDCDSVILESPEFFFKIKEYQDTGAYFFKDRSSEFRGKDSINFFKSLGPSIIDNLMFDIPMMTSHTLNREFFKGLGHYMESGLVLFNKKQHFRSLLMMLQLSFFEPVNREVYGEKEYYWLGMAFDGDESYEFEPNFAAAIGNFSKEDEPTKEICSSHPAHLSAHDGHLLWINSGFRFCERAKMVDYNKEASIGARFSNDPVELRSIFESLLRPSHGIIPPIPPTFTYMRNRDNQPSRGWVPDRRYCRSKLYCAYSRIGGDDNPEFGQIITFNDTAKDIMAYYGDVWLSL
;
A
#
# COMPACT_ATOMS: atom_id res chain seq x y z
N MET A 1 36.01 16.52 -13.65
CA MET A 1 34.92 17.46 -13.28
C MET A 1 33.83 16.78 -12.44
N ILE A 2 33.35 15.58 -12.78
CA ILE A 2 32.44 14.73 -11.96
C ILE A 2 32.91 14.60 -10.49
N TYR A 3 34.21 14.45 -10.26
CA TYR A 3 34.82 14.36 -8.92
C TYR A 3 34.69 15.63 -8.06
N SER A 4 34.55 16.81 -8.68
CA SER A 4 34.48 18.08 -7.94
C SER A 4 33.06 18.42 -7.49
N LEU A 5 32.06 18.09 -8.31
CA LEU A 5 30.64 18.26 -7.97
C LEU A 5 30.19 17.28 -6.88
N ILE A 6 30.64 16.02 -6.94
CA ILE A 6 30.39 15.01 -5.90
C ILE A 6 31.04 15.43 -4.56
N ARG A 7 32.20 16.09 -4.59
CA ARG A 7 32.89 16.59 -3.38
C ARG A 7 32.12 17.72 -2.68
N ILE A 8 31.50 18.62 -3.44
CA ILE A 8 30.73 19.74 -2.87
C ILE A 8 29.39 19.21 -2.29
N PHE A 9 28.76 18.24 -2.95
CA PHE A 9 27.50 17.64 -2.49
C PHE A 9 27.65 16.76 -1.24
N LEU A 10 28.72 15.97 -1.13
CA LEU A 10 28.95 15.08 0.03
C LEU A 10 29.34 15.85 1.31
N GLY A 11 29.90 17.05 1.18
CA GLY A 11 30.26 17.91 2.33
C GLY A 11 29.07 18.54 3.05
N LEU A 12 27.87 18.53 2.44
CA LEU A 12 26.65 19.11 3.01
C LEU A 12 25.76 18.07 3.72
N ILE A 13 26.02 16.77 3.54
CA ILE A 13 25.16 15.68 4.03
C ILE A 13 25.77 14.92 5.23
N PHE A 14 27.10 14.98 5.43
CA PHE A 14 27.78 14.22 6.49
C PHE A 14 28.70 15.09 7.37
N PRO A 15 28.61 15.01 8.72
CA PRO A 15 29.55 15.67 9.61
C PRO A 15 30.95 15.07 9.47
N ILE A 16 31.94 15.94 9.29
CA ILE A 16 33.34 15.58 9.05
C ILE A 16 33.98 15.11 10.36
N SER A 17 34.12 13.80 10.54
CA SER A 17 35.15 13.24 11.44
C SER A 17 35.47 11.78 11.09
N THR A 18 36.29 11.58 10.05
CA THR A 18 37.47 10.70 10.00
C THR A 18 37.84 10.48 8.55
N VAL A 19 38.97 11.08 8.14
CA VAL A 19 39.51 11.00 6.79
C VAL A 19 40.10 9.60 6.57
N GLY A 20 39.34 8.74 5.90
CA GLY A 20 39.79 7.49 5.29
C GLY A 20 39.41 7.48 3.82
N SER A 21 40.40 7.65 2.94
CA SER A 21 40.38 7.55 1.48
C SER A 21 39.01 7.62 0.76
N SER A 22 38.61 8.84 0.38
CA SER A 22 37.48 9.18 -0.51
C SER A 22 37.37 8.34 -1.80
N LEU A 23 38.46 7.71 -2.26
CA LEU A 23 38.46 6.82 -3.42
C LEU A 23 37.83 5.45 -3.12
N VAL A 24 37.94 4.95 -1.89
CA VAL A 24 37.39 3.65 -1.47
C VAL A 24 35.89 3.73 -1.26
N VAL A 25 35.39 4.84 -0.69
CA VAL A 25 33.94 5.09 -0.52
C VAL A 25 33.26 5.29 -1.88
N VAL A 26 33.89 6.04 -2.79
CA VAL A 26 33.38 6.24 -4.17
C VAL A 26 33.50 4.96 -5.00
N SER A 27 34.53 4.13 -4.80
CA SER A 27 34.62 2.83 -5.48
C SER A 27 33.63 1.82 -4.93
N GLN A 28 33.40 1.77 -3.61
CA GLN A 28 32.38 0.91 -3.00
C GLN A 28 30.97 1.33 -3.39
N LEU A 29 30.68 2.64 -3.43
CA LEU A 29 29.41 3.17 -3.97
C LEU A 29 29.25 2.92 -5.47
N LYS A 30 30.32 3.01 -6.28
CA LYS A 30 30.29 2.63 -7.71
C LYS A 30 30.09 1.12 -7.94
N GLN A 31 30.49 0.28 -6.99
CA GLN A 31 30.39 -1.17 -7.10
C GLN A 31 29.04 -1.71 -6.60
N GLU A 32 28.39 -1.02 -5.65
CA GLU A 32 27.03 -1.34 -5.18
C GLU A 32 25.91 -0.58 -5.93
N LEU A 33 26.19 0.61 -6.46
CA LEU A 33 25.35 1.34 -7.41
C LEU A 33 26.03 1.34 -8.79
N VAL A 34 25.90 0.23 -9.50
CA VAL A 34 25.78 0.33 -10.95
C VAL A 34 24.49 1.13 -11.16
N ASP A 35 24.61 2.42 -11.49
CA ASP A 35 23.50 3.36 -11.69
C ASP A 35 22.56 2.82 -12.78
N LYS A 36 21.65 1.91 -12.39
CA LYS A 36 20.59 1.38 -13.24
C LYS A 36 19.61 2.52 -13.40
N ARG A 37 19.85 3.36 -14.41
CA ARG A 37 19.01 4.49 -14.80
C ARG A 37 18.21 4.19 -16.05
N SER A 38 17.32 5.10 -16.44
CA SER A 38 16.57 4.97 -17.69
C SER A 38 17.49 5.04 -18.91
N SER A 39 17.20 4.21 -19.92
CA SER A 39 17.85 4.30 -21.23
C SER A 39 17.67 5.67 -21.92
N VAL A 40 16.60 6.42 -21.59
CA VAL A 40 16.39 7.78 -22.10
C VAL A 40 17.53 8.71 -21.68
N TYR A 41 18.00 8.59 -20.43
CA TYR A 41 19.15 9.36 -19.95
C TYR A 41 20.44 9.01 -20.68
N ASP A 42 20.64 7.74 -21.01
CA ASP A 42 21.84 7.31 -21.73
C ASP A 42 21.90 7.95 -23.13
N ILE A 43 20.78 8.01 -23.84
CA ILE A 43 20.69 8.68 -25.15
C ILE A 43 20.87 10.19 -25.00
N MET A 44 20.24 10.82 -23.99
CA MET A 44 20.43 12.26 -23.72
C MET A 44 21.91 12.61 -23.48
N LEU A 45 22.60 11.83 -22.65
CA LEU A 45 24.00 12.06 -22.27
C LEU A 45 25.01 11.66 -23.37
N GLN A 46 24.60 10.82 -24.32
CA GLN A 46 25.39 10.55 -25.53
C GLN A 46 25.32 11.72 -26.51
N ASN A 47 24.16 12.38 -26.62
CA ASN A 47 23.92 13.44 -27.60
C ASN A 47 24.29 14.84 -27.08
N HIS A 48 24.33 15.04 -25.77
CA HIS A 48 24.55 16.35 -25.15
C HIS A 48 25.51 16.28 -23.96
N ASN A 49 26.35 17.31 -23.80
CA ASN A 49 27.17 17.44 -22.59
C ASN A 49 26.26 17.71 -21.38
N ILE A 50 26.51 17.03 -20.27
CA ILE A 50 25.79 17.24 -19.01
C ILE A 50 25.73 18.71 -18.58
N ASP A 51 26.82 19.47 -18.72
CA ASP A 51 26.84 20.90 -18.34
C ASP A 51 25.83 21.71 -19.14
N SER A 52 25.62 21.34 -20.41
CA SER A 52 24.67 21.99 -21.30
C SER A 52 23.22 21.57 -21.05
N ILE A 53 22.99 20.38 -20.50
CA ILE A 53 21.66 19.96 -20.04
C ILE A 53 21.33 20.69 -18.73
N LEU A 54 22.29 20.79 -17.81
CA LEU A 54 22.09 21.44 -16.51
C LEU A 54 21.98 22.97 -16.61
N SER A 55 22.43 23.57 -17.71
CA SER A 55 22.15 24.97 -18.02
C SER A 55 20.72 25.22 -18.51
N LEU A 56 19.97 24.17 -18.86
CA LEU A 56 18.55 24.31 -19.21
C LEU A 56 17.72 24.55 -17.94
N ASP A 57 16.65 25.34 -18.04
CA ASP A 57 15.67 25.44 -16.96
C ASP A 57 14.89 24.13 -16.79
N PHE A 58 14.15 24.01 -15.70
CA PHE A 58 13.42 22.79 -15.37
C PHE A 58 12.45 22.34 -16.48
N ASN A 59 11.68 23.26 -17.07
CA ASN A 59 10.72 22.89 -18.12
C ASN A 59 11.46 22.48 -19.41
N GLN A 60 12.55 23.16 -19.74
CA GLN A 60 13.40 22.79 -20.87
C GLN A 60 14.04 21.40 -20.69
N ARG A 61 14.43 21.01 -19.47
CA ARG A 61 14.90 19.65 -19.16
C ARG A 61 13.78 18.62 -19.34
N CYS A 62 12.56 18.93 -18.90
CA CYS A 62 11.38 18.11 -19.14
C CYS A 62 11.13 17.91 -20.65
N ASP A 63 11.13 19.00 -21.42
CA ASP A 63 10.95 18.95 -22.88
C ASP A 63 12.04 18.11 -23.55
N LEU A 64 13.31 18.29 -23.15
CA LEU A 64 14.44 17.54 -23.71
C LEU A 64 14.30 16.03 -23.43
N TYR A 65 13.91 15.64 -22.22
CA TYR A 65 13.72 14.24 -21.85
C TYR A 65 12.67 13.56 -22.73
N PHE A 66 11.50 14.18 -22.87
CA PHE A 66 10.43 13.61 -23.68
C PHE A 66 10.72 13.70 -25.18
N LYS A 67 11.34 14.78 -25.68
CA LYS A 67 11.86 14.81 -27.06
C LYS A 67 12.81 13.65 -27.34
N THR A 68 13.68 13.33 -26.39
CA THR A 68 14.59 12.20 -26.51
C THR A 68 13.83 10.87 -26.53
N LEU A 69 12.86 10.67 -25.64
CA LEU A 69 11.98 9.49 -25.66
C LEU A 69 11.30 9.32 -27.02
N TYR A 70 10.71 10.38 -27.58
CA TYR A 70 10.02 10.32 -28.87
C TYR A 70 10.96 10.22 -30.08
N SER A 71 12.24 10.59 -29.93
CA SER A 71 13.25 10.29 -30.95
C SER A 71 13.60 8.80 -31.00
N ILE A 72 13.48 8.09 -29.86
CA ILE A 72 13.70 6.65 -29.74
C ILE A 72 12.45 5.88 -30.20
N ASP A 73 11.28 6.32 -29.75
CA ASP A 73 9.98 5.74 -30.11
C ASP A 73 8.96 6.87 -30.37
N PRO A 74 8.78 7.29 -31.64
CA PRO A 74 7.83 8.35 -32.02
C PRO A 74 6.38 8.06 -31.64
N ASN A 75 6.04 6.78 -31.41
CA ASN A 75 4.69 6.35 -31.07
C ASN A 75 4.55 5.97 -29.61
N TYR A 76 5.54 6.29 -28.76
CA TYR A 76 5.54 5.88 -27.37
C TYR A 76 4.19 6.18 -26.69
N SER A 77 3.63 5.12 -26.13
CA SER A 77 2.47 5.09 -25.25
C SER A 77 2.70 3.97 -24.27
N PHE A 78 2.41 4.20 -23.00
CA PHE A 78 2.34 3.13 -22.03
C PHE A 78 1.30 2.10 -22.50
N ASP A 79 1.61 0.81 -22.32
CA ASP A 79 0.67 -0.27 -22.60
C ASP A 79 0.41 -1.05 -21.30
N ALA A 80 -0.75 -0.83 -20.69
CA ALA A 80 -1.13 -1.54 -19.47
C ALA A 80 -1.40 -3.04 -19.68
N ASN A 81 -1.52 -3.50 -20.94
CA ASN A 81 -1.67 -4.91 -21.28
C ASN A 81 -0.33 -5.64 -21.45
N ASP A 82 0.78 -4.92 -21.64
CA ASP A 82 2.13 -5.50 -21.59
C ASP A 82 2.56 -5.64 -20.12
N ASP A 83 2.06 -6.70 -19.49
CA ASP A 83 2.33 -7.00 -18.08
C ASP A 83 3.65 -7.72 -17.83
N PHE A 84 4.42 -7.98 -18.89
CA PHE A 84 5.69 -8.71 -18.85
C PHE A 84 5.58 -10.15 -18.32
N ALA A 85 4.38 -10.75 -18.28
CA ALA A 85 4.19 -12.12 -17.83
C ALA A 85 4.83 -13.12 -18.82
N PRO A 86 5.41 -14.23 -18.31
CA PRO A 86 6.02 -15.24 -19.15
C PRO A 86 4.98 -15.98 -19.99
N GLN A 87 5.12 -15.91 -21.31
CA GLN A 87 4.18 -16.51 -22.26
C GLN A 87 4.59 -17.94 -22.64
N PHE A 88 4.02 -18.93 -21.97
CA PHE A 88 4.36 -20.36 -22.17
C PHE A 88 3.87 -20.96 -23.50
N ASN A 89 3.03 -20.26 -24.26
CA ASN A 89 2.60 -20.69 -25.59
C ASN A 89 3.31 -19.92 -26.71
N SER A 90 4.32 -19.10 -26.36
CA SER A 90 5.02 -18.26 -27.33
C SER A 90 6.12 -19.02 -28.10
N PRO A 91 6.48 -18.55 -29.31
CA PRO A 91 7.66 -19.03 -30.02
C PRO A 91 8.96 -18.91 -29.21
N ASP A 92 9.02 -17.90 -28.32
CA ASP A 92 10.15 -17.68 -27.42
C ASP A 92 10.30 -18.80 -26.39
N PHE A 93 9.21 -19.21 -25.73
CA PHE A 93 9.22 -20.37 -24.83
C PHE A 93 9.54 -21.67 -25.58
N ALA A 94 8.99 -21.87 -26.78
CA ALA A 94 9.30 -23.03 -27.60
C ALA A 94 10.79 -23.10 -27.98
N ARG A 95 11.42 -21.96 -28.29
CA ARG A 95 12.87 -21.86 -28.49
C ARG A 95 13.64 -22.17 -27.20
N PHE A 96 13.29 -21.54 -26.07
CA PHE A 96 13.93 -21.79 -24.78
C PHE A 96 13.85 -23.27 -24.36
N LYS A 97 12.70 -23.92 -24.59
CA LYS A 97 12.50 -25.36 -24.33
C LYS A 97 13.44 -26.22 -25.18
N ARG A 98 13.68 -25.87 -26.45
CA ARG A 98 14.63 -26.57 -27.33
C ARG A 98 16.07 -26.39 -26.86
N GLU A 99 16.47 -25.18 -26.46
CA GLU A 99 17.83 -24.85 -25.99
C GLU A 99 18.18 -25.56 -24.67
N MET A 100 17.20 -25.75 -23.78
CA MET A 100 17.40 -26.43 -22.50
C MET A 100 17.62 -27.95 -22.60
N GLY A 101 17.35 -28.54 -23.77
CA GLY A 101 17.50 -29.97 -24.06
C GLY A 101 16.33 -30.84 -23.56
N ALA A 102 16.08 -31.96 -24.26
CA ALA A 102 14.94 -32.85 -24.02
C ALA A 102 14.96 -33.60 -22.66
N ASN A 103 16.08 -33.54 -21.91
CA ASN A 103 16.28 -34.30 -20.68
C ASN A 103 15.78 -33.59 -19.41
N LYS A 104 15.33 -32.33 -19.49
CA LYS A 104 14.80 -31.58 -18.33
C LYS A 104 13.27 -31.70 -18.26
N ASN A 105 12.74 -32.01 -17.06
CA ASN A 105 11.30 -31.96 -16.81
C ASN A 105 10.73 -30.57 -17.14
N GLU A 106 9.50 -30.53 -17.68
CA GLU A 106 8.81 -29.33 -18.10
C GLU A 106 8.66 -28.29 -16.98
N ASP A 107 8.43 -28.71 -15.73
CA ASP A 107 8.35 -27.79 -14.59
C ASP A 107 9.65 -27.02 -14.36
N THR A 108 10.78 -27.72 -14.52
CA THR A 108 12.10 -27.08 -14.42
C THR A 108 12.29 -26.09 -15.55
N ILE A 109 11.91 -26.44 -16.78
CA ILE A 109 12.01 -25.54 -17.94
C ILE A 109 11.15 -24.29 -17.73
N ARG A 110 9.89 -24.47 -17.27
CA ARG A 110 8.99 -23.35 -16.96
C ARG A 110 9.56 -22.45 -15.88
N ARG A 111 10.10 -23.00 -14.79
CA ARG A 111 10.73 -22.22 -13.70
C ARG A 111 11.94 -21.41 -14.19
N GLU A 112 12.82 -22.02 -14.96
CA GLU A 112 13.99 -21.32 -15.51
C GLU A 112 13.58 -20.26 -16.54
N TYR A 113 12.55 -20.53 -17.36
CA TYR A 113 12.00 -19.52 -18.28
C TYR A 113 11.40 -18.33 -17.51
N LYS A 114 10.67 -18.56 -16.41
CA LYS A 114 10.17 -17.49 -15.54
C LYS A 114 11.31 -16.60 -15.03
N LYS A 115 12.42 -17.19 -14.57
CA LYS A 115 13.62 -16.46 -14.11
C LYS A 115 14.27 -15.67 -15.26
N ALA A 116 14.46 -16.28 -16.42
CA ALA A 116 15.03 -15.62 -17.58
C ALA A 116 14.13 -14.45 -18.06
N ASN A 117 12.82 -14.67 -18.12
CA ASN A 117 11.82 -13.66 -18.46
C ASN A 117 11.86 -12.49 -17.47
N PHE A 118 11.95 -12.78 -16.17
CA PHE A 118 12.10 -11.77 -15.13
C PHE A 118 13.32 -10.88 -15.37
N VAL A 119 14.52 -11.48 -15.53
CA VAL A 119 15.77 -10.75 -15.76
C VAL A 119 15.71 -9.93 -17.04
N ARG A 120 15.17 -10.51 -18.12
CA ARG A 120 15.05 -9.85 -19.44
C ARG A 120 14.22 -8.57 -19.40
N HIS A 121 13.13 -8.54 -18.64
CA HIS A 121 12.21 -7.40 -18.63
C HIS A 121 12.53 -6.32 -17.59
N GLN A 122 13.46 -6.55 -16.65
CA GLN A 122 13.82 -5.55 -15.64
C GLN A 122 14.19 -4.17 -16.24
N PRO A 123 14.99 -4.08 -17.32
CA PRO A 123 15.32 -2.78 -17.92
C PRO A 123 14.09 -2.03 -18.44
N LYS A 124 13.16 -2.73 -19.10
CA LYS A 124 11.96 -2.11 -19.67
C LYS A 124 11.00 -1.62 -18.58
N ILE A 125 10.87 -2.38 -17.48
CA ILE A 125 10.07 -1.98 -16.31
C ILE A 125 10.69 -0.73 -15.66
N ARG A 126 12.01 -0.73 -15.45
CA ARG A 126 12.73 0.42 -14.91
C ARG A 126 12.56 1.65 -15.78
N ASP A 127 12.72 1.53 -17.09
CA ASP A 127 12.54 2.63 -18.03
C ASP A 127 11.10 3.18 -17.95
N THR A 128 10.11 2.31 -17.88
CA THR A 128 8.69 2.70 -17.76
C THR A 128 8.40 3.45 -16.46
N ILE A 129 8.90 2.96 -15.32
CA ILE A 129 8.76 3.62 -14.02
C ILE A 129 9.47 4.98 -14.02
N SER A 130 10.67 5.07 -14.60
CA SER A 130 11.40 6.33 -14.72
C SER A 130 10.67 7.34 -15.60
N ILE A 131 10.09 6.91 -16.73
CA ILE A 131 9.28 7.78 -17.61
C ILE A 131 8.06 8.31 -16.85
N LEU A 132 7.36 7.45 -16.10
CA LEU A 132 6.22 7.85 -15.29
C LEU A 132 6.60 8.87 -14.21
N ARG A 133 7.66 8.58 -13.45
CA ARG A 133 8.20 9.47 -12.40
C ARG A 133 8.56 10.84 -12.96
N VAL A 134 9.29 10.89 -14.08
CA VAL A 134 9.68 12.15 -14.71
C VAL A 134 8.44 12.88 -15.23
N PHE A 135 7.46 12.18 -15.83
CA PHE A 135 6.20 12.78 -16.25
C PHE A 135 5.44 13.41 -15.07
N ASN A 136 5.32 12.67 -13.97
CA ASN A 136 4.69 13.11 -12.74
C ASN A 136 5.31 14.41 -12.22
N LYS A 137 6.65 14.44 -12.09
CA LYS A 137 7.39 15.61 -11.60
C LYS A 137 7.27 16.81 -12.56
N CYS A 138 7.27 16.57 -13.86
CA CYS A 138 7.22 17.64 -14.88
C CYS A 138 5.82 18.24 -15.07
N TYR A 139 4.76 17.42 -15.02
CA TYR A 139 3.44 17.81 -15.55
C TYR A 139 2.26 17.60 -14.60
N ILE A 140 2.41 16.84 -13.51
CA ILE A 140 1.32 16.57 -12.55
C ILE A 140 1.60 17.28 -11.22
N GLY A 141 0.59 17.87 -10.59
CA GLY A 141 0.69 18.56 -9.30
C GLY A 141 1.20 20.00 -9.37
N PRO A 142 1.24 20.70 -8.23
CA PRO A 142 1.71 22.08 -8.18
C PRO A 142 3.17 22.18 -8.64
N LYS A 143 3.46 23.18 -9.46
CA LYS A 143 4.84 23.54 -9.80
C LYS A 143 5.46 24.20 -8.57
N ASP A 144 6.38 23.51 -7.94
CA ASP A 144 7.20 24.02 -6.84
C ASP A 144 7.75 25.42 -7.21
N GLN A 145 7.44 26.44 -6.39
CA GLN A 145 7.80 27.84 -6.68
C GLN A 145 9.32 28.05 -6.82
N HIS A 146 10.11 27.15 -6.24
CA HIS A 146 11.57 27.15 -6.36
C HIS A 146 12.06 26.98 -7.82
N PHE A 147 11.29 26.31 -8.69
CA PHE A 147 11.69 26.05 -10.08
C PHE A 147 11.34 27.16 -11.06
N GLN A 148 10.40 28.05 -10.71
CA GLN A 148 10.15 29.25 -11.52
C GLN A 148 11.33 30.24 -11.44
N ASN A 149 12.15 30.13 -10.39
CA ASN A 149 13.27 31.03 -10.10
C ASN A 149 14.66 30.37 -10.21
N GLN A 150 14.76 29.09 -10.61
CA GLN A 150 16.07 28.46 -10.85
C GLN A 150 16.69 29.09 -12.12
N LYS A 151 17.60 30.05 -11.91
CA LYS A 151 18.48 30.53 -12.97
C LYS A 151 19.37 29.37 -13.46
N PRO A 152 19.74 29.35 -14.76
CA PRO A 152 20.70 28.41 -15.32
C PRO A 152 21.94 28.27 -14.42
N LEU A 153 22.36 27.03 -14.16
CA LEU A 153 23.55 26.73 -13.33
C LEU A 153 24.85 27.26 -13.95
N THR A 154 24.84 27.66 -15.23
CA THR A 154 25.96 28.26 -15.96
C THR A 154 25.47 29.27 -17.01
N GLU A 155 26.18 30.39 -17.16
CA GLU A 155 25.75 31.57 -17.94
C GLU A 155 25.91 31.49 -19.48
N ASN A 156 26.20 30.33 -20.06
CA ASN A 156 26.39 30.24 -21.52
C ASN A 156 25.77 28.96 -22.08
N ASN A 157 24.74 29.10 -22.93
CA ASN A 157 24.60 28.42 -24.24
C ASN A 157 23.17 28.56 -24.82
N GLU A 158 22.94 29.59 -25.63
CA GLU A 158 21.73 29.82 -26.44
C GLU A 158 21.54 28.83 -27.63
N ALA A 159 22.05 27.60 -27.59
CA ALA A 159 22.12 26.76 -28.80
C ALA A 159 21.39 25.41 -28.77
N LEU A 160 20.94 24.88 -27.63
CA LEU A 160 20.39 23.51 -27.58
C LEU A 160 18.95 23.37 -28.07
N LEU A 161 18.16 24.45 -28.09
CA LEU A 161 16.74 24.42 -28.47
C LEU A 161 16.43 25.29 -29.70
N LYS A 162 17.41 25.50 -30.59
CA LYS A 162 17.24 26.32 -31.82
C LYS A 162 16.28 25.73 -32.86
N ASP A 163 15.69 24.56 -32.62
CA ASP A 163 14.62 24.05 -33.46
C ASP A 163 13.26 24.62 -33.02
N ASN A 164 12.70 25.49 -33.87
CA ASN A 164 11.40 26.15 -33.72
C ASN A 164 10.19 25.18 -33.78
N SER A 165 10.38 23.89 -33.51
CA SER A 165 9.33 22.88 -33.32
C SER A 165 8.75 22.90 -31.88
N ILE A 166 8.67 24.08 -31.25
CA ILE A 166 8.30 24.34 -29.85
C ILE A 166 6.78 24.19 -29.61
N ASP A 167 6.17 23.11 -30.10
CA ASP A 167 4.74 22.85 -29.86
C ASP A 167 4.31 21.37 -29.85
N LEU A 168 5.24 20.39 -29.84
CA LEU A 168 4.82 18.98 -29.85
C LEU A 168 4.04 18.56 -28.57
N PHE A 169 4.32 19.19 -27.42
CA PHE A 169 3.82 18.77 -26.11
C PHE A 169 3.11 19.86 -25.30
N LYS A 170 2.92 21.07 -25.86
CA LYS A 170 2.19 22.13 -25.16
C LYS A 170 0.70 21.78 -25.06
N GLY A 171 0.32 21.28 -23.89
CA GLY A 171 -1.02 21.39 -23.37
C GLY A 171 -2.11 20.59 -24.06
N SER A 172 -1.80 19.41 -24.60
CA SER A 172 -2.83 18.51 -25.11
C SER A 172 -3.04 17.32 -24.16
N HIS A 173 -4.30 17.10 -23.80
CA HIS A 173 -4.83 15.88 -23.16
C HIS A 173 -4.35 14.57 -23.83
N THR A 174 -3.84 14.64 -25.07
CA THR A 174 -3.23 13.53 -25.78
C THR A 174 -1.92 13.05 -25.15
N PHE A 175 -1.10 13.92 -24.54
CA PHE A 175 0.15 13.49 -23.91
C PHE A 175 -0.10 12.75 -22.58
N GLU A 176 -1.02 13.26 -21.75
CA GLU A 176 -1.49 12.56 -20.55
C GLU A 176 -2.03 11.18 -20.89
N LYS A 177 -2.81 11.06 -21.97
CA LYS A 177 -3.37 9.79 -22.45
C LYS A 177 -2.32 8.81 -22.98
N ARG A 178 -1.12 9.26 -23.37
CA ARG A 178 -0.02 8.35 -23.72
C ARG A 178 0.62 7.74 -22.48
N ILE A 179 0.62 8.44 -21.35
CA ILE A 179 1.16 7.93 -20.07
C ILE A 179 0.10 7.15 -19.30
N TYR A 180 -1.14 7.62 -19.32
CA TYR A 180 -2.31 7.03 -18.66
C TYR A 180 -3.41 6.71 -19.67
N PRO A 181 -3.19 5.74 -20.57
CA PRO A 181 -4.18 5.38 -21.60
C PRO A 181 -5.47 4.78 -21.03
N TRP A 182 -5.43 4.32 -19.77
CA TRP A 182 -6.57 3.81 -19.05
C TRP A 182 -7.52 4.92 -18.55
N LEU A 183 -7.08 6.18 -18.52
CA LEU A 183 -7.88 7.31 -18.06
C LEU A 183 -8.78 7.84 -19.18
N SER A 184 -10.08 7.97 -18.92
CA SER A 184 -11.03 8.51 -19.90
C SER A 184 -10.97 10.03 -20.04
N GLY A 185 -10.73 10.72 -18.91
CA GLY A 185 -10.89 12.17 -18.75
C GLY A 185 -12.26 12.59 -18.19
N GLU A 186 -13.05 11.66 -17.65
CA GLU A 186 -14.36 11.92 -17.02
C GLU A 186 -14.30 11.69 -15.50
N ALA A 187 -14.98 12.56 -14.74
CA ALA A 187 -15.06 12.43 -13.29
C ALA A 187 -15.99 11.26 -12.88
N PRO A 188 -15.80 10.70 -11.67
CA PRO A 188 -16.72 9.73 -11.10
C PRO A 188 -18.12 10.31 -10.89
N ILE A 189 -19.12 9.42 -10.77
CA ILE A 189 -20.45 9.77 -10.31
C ILE A 189 -20.51 9.54 -8.80
N TYR A 190 -20.85 10.59 -8.05
CA TYR A 190 -21.04 10.55 -6.61
C TYR A 190 -22.52 10.60 -6.29
N GLU A 191 -23.06 9.62 -5.58
CA GLU A 191 -24.45 9.54 -5.15
C GLU A 191 -24.51 9.61 -3.62
N ASP A 192 -25.16 10.63 -3.08
CA ASP A 192 -25.33 10.76 -1.62
C ASP A 192 -26.41 9.81 -1.07
N TRP A 193 -26.50 9.70 0.25
CA TRP A 193 -27.49 8.84 0.93
C TRP A 193 -28.95 9.20 0.64
N THR A 194 -29.24 10.38 0.08
CA THR A 194 -30.59 10.79 -0.35
C THR A 194 -30.92 10.32 -1.77
N GLY A 195 -29.93 9.79 -2.50
CA GLY A 195 -30.03 9.41 -3.90
C GLY A 195 -29.71 10.55 -4.88
N LYS A 196 -29.24 11.70 -4.40
CA LYS A 196 -28.85 12.82 -5.27
C LYS A 196 -27.47 12.54 -5.85
N THR A 197 -27.36 12.70 -7.17
CA THR A 197 -26.14 12.42 -7.93
C THR A 197 -25.39 13.69 -8.32
N TYR A 198 -24.08 13.58 -8.36
CA TYR A 198 -23.12 14.60 -8.78
C TYR A 198 -22.17 13.98 -9.80
N PHE A 199 -21.95 14.68 -10.91
CA PHE A 199 -21.11 14.22 -12.03
C PHE A 199 -19.68 14.78 -11.97
N ASP A 200 -19.30 15.31 -10.81
CA ASP A 200 -17.98 15.86 -10.49
C ASP A 200 -17.80 15.85 -8.97
N VAL A 201 -16.59 16.19 -8.50
CA VAL A 201 -16.22 16.21 -7.09
C VAL A 201 -17.19 17.10 -6.27
N PRO A 202 -17.93 16.55 -5.29
CA PRO A 202 -18.90 17.31 -4.51
C PRO A 202 -18.25 18.41 -3.68
N GLY A 203 -18.89 19.59 -3.62
CA GLY A 203 -18.43 20.72 -2.81
C GLY A 203 -17.18 21.42 -3.34
N ALA A 204 -16.67 21.02 -4.51
CA ALA A 204 -15.52 21.66 -5.13
C ALA A 204 -15.87 23.05 -5.68
N PRO A 205 -14.94 24.03 -5.58
CA PRO A 205 -15.12 25.31 -6.25
C PRO A 205 -15.13 25.12 -7.77
N GLU A 206 -15.79 26.05 -8.49
CA GLU A 206 -15.70 26.15 -9.95
C GLU A 206 -14.21 26.12 -10.37
N PRO A 207 -13.84 25.34 -11.40
CA PRO A 207 -12.44 25.14 -11.76
C PRO A 207 -11.77 26.48 -12.11
N ILE A 208 -10.75 26.84 -11.33
CA ILE A 208 -10.00 28.11 -11.48
C ILE A 208 -8.95 27.98 -12.61
N SER A 209 -8.56 26.75 -12.95
CA SER A 209 -7.33 26.45 -13.69
C SER A 209 -7.58 26.03 -15.14
N LEU A 210 -6.95 26.74 -16.08
CA LEU A 210 -6.86 26.36 -17.50
C LEU A 210 -5.81 25.25 -17.74
N ASN A 211 -5.51 24.43 -16.71
CA ASN A 211 -4.49 23.39 -16.81
C ASN A 211 -4.91 22.32 -17.85
N PRO A 212 -4.05 21.98 -18.82
CA PRO A 212 -4.40 21.05 -19.89
C PRO A 212 -4.50 19.59 -19.42
N TYR A 213 -3.85 19.23 -18.32
CA TYR A 213 -3.85 17.88 -17.75
C TYR A 213 -5.08 17.67 -16.86
N TRP A 214 -5.84 16.61 -17.13
CA TRP A 214 -7.05 16.26 -16.39
C TRP A 214 -6.75 16.02 -14.92
N PHE A 215 -5.67 15.30 -14.60
CA PHE A 215 -5.31 15.01 -13.21
C PHE A 215 -5.02 16.26 -12.37
N ASN A 216 -4.52 17.34 -12.99
CA ASN A 216 -4.33 18.61 -12.30
C ASN A 216 -5.66 19.28 -12.00
N ARG A 217 -6.58 19.30 -12.97
CA ARG A 217 -7.94 19.84 -12.74
C ARG A 217 -8.73 19.00 -11.73
N PHE A 218 -8.51 17.69 -11.70
CA PHE A 218 -9.17 16.79 -10.77
C PHE A 218 -8.66 16.99 -9.33
N GLN A 219 -7.33 17.06 -9.14
CA GLN A 219 -6.77 17.18 -7.80
C GLN A 219 -7.01 18.54 -7.12
N GLU A 220 -7.19 19.61 -7.90
CA GLU A 220 -7.55 20.93 -7.38
C GLU A 220 -8.91 20.94 -6.65
N LYS A 221 -9.75 19.93 -6.92
CA LYS A 221 -11.11 19.82 -6.39
C LYS A 221 -11.21 19.01 -5.08
N PHE A 222 -10.16 18.27 -4.73
CA PHE A 222 -10.17 17.45 -3.52
C PHE A 222 -10.39 18.30 -2.28
N ASN A 223 -11.27 17.85 -1.39
CA ASN A 223 -11.62 18.62 -0.20
C ASN A 223 -12.00 17.73 0.98
N GLY A 224 -11.72 18.23 2.19
CA GLY A 224 -12.13 17.61 3.44
C GLY A 224 -11.44 16.27 3.76
N ARG A 225 -11.95 15.65 4.84
CA ARG A 225 -11.52 14.36 5.37
C ARG A 225 -12.64 13.35 5.28
N GLY A 226 -12.32 12.09 5.00
CA GLY A 226 -13.33 11.04 4.93
C GLY A 226 -12.80 9.62 5.02
N ILE A 227 -13.73 8.68 5.11
CA ILE A 227 -13.45 7.23 5.10
C ILE A 227 -13.75 6.71 3.70
N VAL A 228 -12.87 5.86 3.18
CA VAL A 228 -13.05 5.23 1.86
C VAL A 228 -13.15 3.72 2.05
N LEU A 229 -14.14 3.11 1.41
CA LEU A 229 -14.34 1.66 1.37
C LEU A 229 -14.38 1.20 -0.08
N THR A 230 -13.93 -0.04 -0.33
CA THR A 230 -14.16 -0.73 -1.60
C THR A 230 -14.91 -2.02 -1.35
N ILE A 231 -16.10 -2.15 -1.91
CA ILE A 231 -16.97 -3.30 -1.63
C ILE A 231 -17.56 -3.86 -2.92
N GLY A 232 -18.02 -5.10 -2.85
CA GLY A 232 -18.88 -5.71 -3.85
C GLY A 232 -19.99 -6.47 -3.12
N GLU A 233 -20.88 -7.13 -3.86
CA GLU A 233 -22.07 -7.78 -3.31
C GLU A 233 -21.80 -8.79 -2.18
N LYS A 234 -20.64 -9.46 -2.22
CA LYS A 234 -20.24 -10.41 -1.16
C LYS A 234 -19.79 -9.76 0.15
N HIS A 235 -19.62 -8.44 0.19
CA HIS A 235 -19.04 -7.70 1.33
C HIS A 235 -20.08 -6.94 2.16
N ILE A 236 -21.37 -7.03 1.82
CA ILE A 236 -22.44 -6.23 2.46
C ILE A 236 -22.51 -6.48 3.96
N GLU A 237 -22.52 -7.73 4.39
CA GLU A 237 -22.61 -8.09 5.82
C GLU A 237 -21.45 -7.48 6.62
N ASN A 238 -20.22 -7.52 6.12
CA ASN A 238 -19.08 -6.94 6.81
C ASN A 238 -19.14 -5.39 6.80
N THR A 239 -19.63 -4.80 5.71
CA THR A 239 -19.82 -3.34 5.60
C THR A 239 -20.84 -2.82 6.60
N GLU A 240 -21.98 -3.52 6.77
CA GLU A 240 -22.99 -3.19 7.78
C GLU A 240 -22.39 -3.18 9.19
N ARG A 241 -21.59 -4.21 9.51
CA ARG A 241 -20.92 -4.34 10.81
C ARG A 241 -19.90 -3.24 11.05
N LEU A 242 -19.07 -2.93 10.06
CA LEU A 242 -18.11 -1.83 10.14
C LEU A 242 -18.81 -0.49 10.37
N ILE A 243 -19.89 -0.22 9.64
CA ILE A 243 -20.69 1.00 9.82
C ILE A 243 -21.22 1.09 11.27
N ARG A 244 -21.75 0.00 11.83
CA ARG A 244 -22.22 -0.02 13.23
C ARG A 244 -21.09 0.28 14.22
N VAL A 245 -19.89 -0.27 14.00
CA VAL A 245 -18.71 0.06 14.81
C VAL A 245 -18.30 1.53 14.65
N LEU A 246 -18.30 2.08 13.44
CA LEU A 246 -18.02 3.51 13.20
C LEU A 246 -19.03 4.42 13.91
N ARG A 247 -20.31 4.03 13.94
CA ARG A 247 -21.35 4.73 14.74
C ARG A 247 -21.02 4.66 16.23
N ALA A 248 -20.61 3.49 16.73
CA ALA A 248 -20.21 3.30 18.13
C ALA A 248 -18.94 4.07 18.49
N LEU A 249 -18.06 4.34 17.53
CA LEU A 249 -16.87 5.20 17.68
C LEU A 249 -17.14 6.68 17.46
N LYS A 250 -18.42 7.06 17.33
CA LYS A 250 -18.86 8.44 17.10
C LYS A 250 -18.22 9.08 15.87
N ASN A 251 -18.05 8.30 14.79
CA ASN A 251 -17.53 8.83 13.54
C ASN A 251 -18.41 10.00 13.04
N LYS A 252 -17.73 11.10 12.70
CA LYS A 252 -18.30 12.34 12.14
C LYS A 252 -17.91 12.56 10.68
N TYR A 253 -17.04 11.72 10.13
CA TYR A 253 -16.52 11.87 8.78
C TYR A 253 -17.42 11.17 7.76
N PRO A 254 -17.64 11.75 6.57
CA PRO A 254 -18.37 11.08 5.49
C PRO A 254 -17.66 9.80 5.05
N ILE A 255 -18.45 8.82 4.60
CA ILE A 255 -17.98 7.52 4.13
C ILE A 255 -18.29 7.40 2.65
N GLN A 256 -17.25 7.33 1.83
CA GLN A 256 -17.36 7.05 0.40
C GLN A 256 -17.09 5.58 0.11
N ILE A 257 -18.05 4.94 -0.52
CA ILE A 257 -18.00 3.54 -0.87
C ILE A 257 -17.86 3.46 -2.39
N LEU A 258 -16.67 3.06 -2.86
CA LEU A 258 -16.51 2.71 -4.25
C LEU A 258 -17.26 1.42 -4.53
N VAL A 259 -18.19 1.50 -5.48
CA VAL A 259 -19.04 0.39 -5.91
C VAL A 259 -18.89 0.15 -7.41
N ASP A 260 -19.06 -1.11 -7.80
CA ASP A 260 -19.21 -1.47 -9.20
C ASP A 260 -20.57 -0.98 -9.74
N GLU A 261 -20.71 -0.90 -11.05
CA GLU A 261 -21.97 -0.46 -11.67
C GLU A 261 -23.15 -1.38 -11.44
N ASP A 262 -22.89 -2.68 -11.35
CA ASP A 262 -23.90 -3.71 -11.12
C ASP A 262 -24.27 -3.84 -9.64
N PHE A 263 -23.83 -2.91 -8.80
CA PHE A 263 -24.15 -2.88 -7.38
C PHE A 263 -25.64 -2.59 -7.15
N SER A 264 -26.31 -3.56 -6.54
CA SER A 264 -27.76 -3.63 -6.44
C SER A 264 -28.35 -2.57 -5.51
N LEU A 265 -29.58 -2.15 -5.84
CA LEU A 265 -30.35 -1.22 -5.01
C LEU A 265 -30.64 -1.81 -3.62
N GLU A 266 -30.88 -3.12 -3.53
CA GLU A 266 -31.07 -3.82 -2.26
C GLU A 266 -29.83 -3.69 -1.36
N SER A 267 -28.64 -3.91 -1.92
CA SER A 267 -27.38 -3.76 -1.19
C SER A 267 -27.12 -2.32 -0.75
N LYS A 268 -27.44 -1.32 -1.58
CA LYS A 268 -27.42 0.09 -1.16
C LYS A 268 -28.37 0.35 0.02
N GLN A 269 -29.62 -0.12 -0.06
CA GLN A 269 -30.62 0.07 0.98
C GLN A 269 -30.20 -0.55 2.31
N ARG A 270 -29.60 -1.74 2.29
CA ARG A 270 -29.05 -2.42 3.46
C ARG A 270 -27.95 -1.62 4.16
N ILE A 271 -27.01 -1.08 3.38
CA ILE A 271 -25.94 -0.20 3.88
C ILE A 271 -26.54 1.09 4.49
N LEU A 272 -27.50 1.70 3.81
CA LEU A 272 -28.19 2.90 4.29
C LEU A 272 -28.96 2.64 5.57
N ALA A 273 -29.63 1.50 5.70
CA ALA A 273 -30.32 1.08 6.92
C ALA A 273 -29.32 0.97 8.09
N ALA A 274 -28.19 0.27 7.92
CA ALA A 274 -27.15 0.19 8.95
C ALA A 274 -26.58 1.57 9.36
N ALA A 275 -26.48 2.50 8.41
CA ALA A 275 -25.95 3.84 8.61
C ALA A 275 -26.95 4.83 9.23
N ARG A 276 -28.24 4.71 8.93
CA ARG A 276 -29.25 5.76 9.15
C ARG A 276 -30.36 5.37 10.10
N ASP A 277 -30.69 4.08 10.22
CA ASP A 277 -31.76 3.63 11.11
C ASP A 277 -31.41 3.92 12.56
N ASP A 278 -32.44 4.14 13.37
CA ASP A 278 -32.29 4.47 14.78
C ASP A 278 -31.65 3.29 15.52
N PHE A 279 -30.52 3.55 16.17
CA PHE A 279 -29.79 2.55 16.95
C PHE A 279 -30.38 2.50 18.36
N THR A 280 -31.49 1.78 18.51
CA THR A 280 -32.38 1.85 19.69
C THR A 280 -31.93 1.00 20.87
N GLN A 281 -31.04 0.02 20.67
CA GLN A 281 -30.55 -0.86 21.73
C GLN A 281 -29.06 -1.11 21.58
N LEU A 282 -28.32 -0.99 22.69
CA LEU A 282 -26.90 -1.35 22.77
C LEU A 282 -26.75 -2.78 23.33
N PRO A 283 -25.68 -3.51 22.96
CA PRO A 283 -25.42 -4.83 23.52
C PRO A 283 -25.18 -4.76 25.04
N PHE A 284 -25.45 -5.86 25.75
CA PHE A 284 -25.31 -5.92 27.21
C PHE A 284 -23.90 -5.54 27.71
N SER A 285 -22.86 -5.79 26.91
CA SER A 285 -21.48 -5.37 27.19
C SER A 285 -21.32 -3.87 27.37
N TYR A 286 -22.22 -3.04 26.82
CA TYR A 286 -22.24 -1.60 27.06
C TYR A 286 -22.29 -1.25 28.55
N ASN A 287 -23.02 -2.02 29.36
CA ASN A 287 -23.16 -1.76 30.79
C ASN A 287 -21.82 -1.73 31.54
N LYS A 288 -20.80 -2.42 31.01
CA LYS A 288 -19.45 -2.41 31.60
C LYS A 288 -18.60 -1.21 31.17
N VAL A 289 -18.93 -0.60 30.04
CA VAL A 289 -18.15 0.50 29.45
C VAL A 289 -18.87 1.84 29.48
N ALA A 290 -20.13 1.89 29.94
CA ALA A 290 -20.94 3.10 29.98
C ALA A 290 -20.25 4.25 30.74
N SER A 291 -19.62 3.97 31.89
CA SER A 291 -18.88 4.97 32.65
C SER A 291 -17.59 5.44 31.96
N ILE A 292 -16.99 4.59 31.12
CA ILE A 292 -15.76 4.89 30.38
C ILE A 292 -16.08 5.76 29.15
N LEU A 293 -17.16 5.42 28.43
CA LEU A 293 -17.59 6.12 27.23
C LEU A 293 -18.32 7.44 27.54
N GLY A 294 -18.80 7.60 28.77
CA GLY A 294 -19.39 8.83 29.29
C GLY A 294 -20.92 8.90 29.14
N ASN A 295 -21.55 9.69 30.01
CA ASN A 295 -23.02 9.74 30.14
C ASN A 295 -23.74 10.25 28.87
N ASN A 296 -23.06 11.02 28.01
CA ASN A 296 -23.60 11.55 26.76
C ASN A 296 -23.30 10.62 25.56
N TYR A 297 -22.79 9.42 25.80
CA TYR A 297 -22.45 8.48 24.75
C TYR A 297 -23.69 7.97 24.01
N TRP A 298 -24.82 7.79 24.67
CA TRP A 298 -26.02 7.28 24.02
C TRP A 298 -27.26 7.84 24.70
N THR A 299 -28.15 8.42 23.91
CA THR A 299 -29.45 8.90 24.38
C THR A 299 -30.53 7.93 23.87
N PRO A 300 -31.37 7.35 24.75
CA PRO A 300 -32.52 6.56 24.33
C PRO A 300 -33.40 7.37 23.37
N GLY A 301 -33.64 6.84 22.16
CA GLY A 301 -34.45 7.49 21.12
C GLY A 301 -33.65 8.28 20.07
N GLU A 302 -32.45 8.79 20.37
CA GLU A 302 -31.56 9.42 19.37
C GLU A 302 -30.50 8.44 18.84
N GLY A 303 -30.10 7.47 19.67
CA GLY A 303 -29.18 6.39 19.30
C GLY A 303 -27.75 6.84 19.05
N LEU A 304 -27.00 5.98 18.33
CA LEU A 304 -25.65 6.29 17.85
C LEU A 304 -25.72 7.17 16.59
N PRO A 305 -24.74 8.07 16.35
CA PRO A 305 -24.80 9.05 15.28
C PRO A 305 -25.03 8.40 13.92
N ARG A 306 -25.94 8.96 13.14
CA ARG A 306 -26.16 8.53 11.75
C ARG A 306 -24.92 8.85 10.92
N GLN A 307 -24.60 7.98 9.97
CA GLN A 307 -23.44 8.17 9.08
C GLN A 307 -23.86 8.86 7.78
N ASP A 308 -22.93 9.59 7.17
CA ASP A 308 -23.10 10.21 5.86
C ASP A 308 -22.49 9.29 4.79
N ILE A 309 -23.33 8.57 4.06
CA ILE A 309 -22.89 7.56 3.08
C ILE A 309 -22.96 8.14 1.67
N TRP A 310 -21.92 7.86 0.89
CA TRP A 310 -21.82 8.21 -0.51
C TRP A 310 -21.41 6.97 -1.32
N PHE A 311 -22.10 6.70 -2.42
CA PHE A 311 -21.71 5.68 -3.39
C PHE A 311 -20.94 6.34 -4.53
N VAL A 312 -19.75 5.84 -4.82
CA VAL A 312 -18.86 6.40 -5.85
C VAL A 312 -18.74 5.39 -6.98
N ASN A 313 -19.26 5.75 -8.15
CA ASN A 313 -19.17 4.94 -9.36
C ASN A 313 -18.13 5.53 -10.30
N ILE A 314 -17.13 4.72 -10.63
CA ILE A 314 -15.97 5.12 -11.43
C ILE A 314 -15.99 4.55 -12.86
N LYS A 315 -17.10 3.96 -13.36
CA LYS A 315 -17.11 3.41 -14.74
C LYS A 315 -16.57 4.43 -15.74
N ASN A 316 -17.15 5.61 -15.71
CA ASN A 316 -16.88 6.63 -16.71
C ASN A 316 -15.45 7.14 -16.64
N SER A 317 -14.77 7.03 -15.50
CA SER A 317 -13.39 7.49 -15.31
C SER A 317 -12.33 6.58 -15.94
N ILE A 318 -12.68 5.33 -16.29
CA ILE A 318 -11.77 4.36 -16.89
C ILE A 318 -12.21 4.04 -18.32
N VAL A 319 -11.25 4.06 -19.24
CA VAL A 319 -11.48 3.61 -20.61
C VAL A 319 -11.90 2.14 -20.62
N PRO A 320 -13.04 1.78 -21.25
CA PRO A 320 -13.64 0.46 -21.08
C PRO A 320 -12.72 -0.74 -21.34
N ALA A 321 -11.79 -0.62 -22.29
CA ALA A 321 -10.84 -1.68 -22.65
C ALA A 321 -9.88 -2.06 -21.50
N TYR A 322 -9.70 -1.20 -20.50
CA TYR A 322 -8.77 -1.42 -19.39
C TYR A 322 -9.42 -1.98 -18.11
N TRP A 323 -10.76 -2.07 -18.04
CA TRP A 323 -11.46 -2.67 -16.88
C TRP A 323 -10.94 -4.05 -16.45
N PRO A 324 -10.59 -4.99 -17.35
CA PRO A 324 -10.07 -6.29 -16.95
C PRO A 324 -8.75 -6.21 -16.15
N ARG A 325 -7.99 -5.12 -16.28
CA ARG A 325 -6.74 -4.88 -15.54
C ARG A 325 -7.00 -4.45 -14.10
N PHE A 326 -8.20 -3.97 -13.78
CA PHE A 326 -8.60 -3.52 -12.45
C PHE A 326 -9.57 -4.52 -11.80
N ASN A 327 -9.05 -5.69 -11.44
CA ASN A 327 -9.82 -6.74 -10.77
C ASN A 327 -9.34 -7.00 -9.33
N GLY A 328 -10.22 -7.60 -8.52
CA GLY A 328 -9.91 -7.97 -7.14
C GLY A 328 -9.40 -6.78 -6.32
N PHE A 329 -8.22 -6.94 -5.72
CA PHE A 329 -7.65 -5.96 -4.80
C PHE A 329 -7.22 -4.64 -5.45
N THR A 330 -6.94 -4.64 -6.77
CA THR A 330 -6.51 -3.41 -7.48
C THR A 330 -7.58 -2.32 -7.51
N LYS A 331 -8.85 -2.66 -7.24
CA LYS A 331 -9.94 -1.68 -7.07
C LYS A 331 -9.68 -0.71 -5.92
N LYS A 332 -8.93 -1.11 -4.88
CA LYS A 332 -8.49 -0.21 -3.81
C LYS A 332 -7.63 0.92 -4.33
N LEU A 333 -6.75 0.64 -5.29
CA LEU A 333 -5.88 1.64 -5.90
C LEU A 333 -6.69 2.70 -6.67
N LEU A 334 -7.76 2.28 -7.35
CA LEU A 334 -8.70 3.20 -7.98
C LEU A 334 -9.45 4.03 -6.93
N ALA A 335 -9.86 3.42 -5.81
CA ALA A 335 -10.53 4.13 -4.72
C ALA A 335 -9.68 5.23 -4.11
N ASN A 336 -8.37 5.00 -3.99
CA ASN A 336 -7.41 5.99 -3.50
C ASN A 336 -7.36 7.23 -4.40
N ILE A 337 -7.52 7.07 -5.72
CA ILE A 337 -7.49 8.17 -6.67
C ILE A 337 -8.85 8.88 -6.73
N PHE A 338 -9.93 8.13 -6.94
CA PHE A 338 -11.21 8.66 -7.39
C PHE A 338 -12.21 9.04 -6.29
N ASN A 339 -11.91 8.80 -5.01
CA ASN A 339 -12.69 9.42 -3.92
C ASN A 339 -12.60 10.96 -3.98
N SER A 340 -13.49 11.70 -3.31
CA SER A 340 -13.48 13.17 -3.36
C SER A 340 -12.53 13.83 -2.35
N PHE A 341 -12.03 13.08 -1.37
CA PHE A 341 -11.38 13.65 -0.19
C PHE A 341 -9.94 14.11 -0.47
N GLU A 342 -9.53 15.18 0.20
CA GLU A 342 -8.12 15.58 0.26
C GLU A 342 -7.33 14.64 1.18
N GLU A 343 -7.86 14.36 2.36
CA GLU A 343 -7.31 13.42 3.32
C GLU A 343 -8.29 12.25 3.52
N PHE A 344 -7.84 11.02 3.42
CA PHE A 344 -8.73 9.86 3.60
C PHE A 344 -8.12 8.74 4.43
N MET A 345 -9.01 8.01 5.08
CA MET A 345 -8.74 6.71 5.71
C MET A 345 -9.39 5.62 4.87
N LEU A 346 -8.59 4.85 4.13
CA LEU A 346 -9.07 3.63 3.47
C LEU A 346 -9.15 2.52 4.51
N ILE A 347 -10.28 1.81 4.57
CA ILE A 347 -10.48 0.69 5.49
C ILE A 347 -11.05 -0.51 4.71
N ASP A 348 -10.53 -1.69 4.97
CA ASP A 348 -11.18 -2.92 4.53
C ASP A 348 -12.49 -3.16 5.28
N CYS A 349 -13.52 -3.63 4.57
CA CYS A 349 -14.82 -3.87 5.17
C CYS A 349 -14.80 -4.92 6.30
N ASP A 350 -13.79 -5.78 6.36
CA ASP A 350 -13.56 -6.78 7.41
C ASP A 350 -12.50 -6.35 8.45
N SER A 351 -12.01 -5.11 8.39
CA SER A 351 -11.19 -4.54 9.45
C SER A 351 -12.07 -3.89 10.51
N VAL A 352 -11.68 -4.01 11.77
CA VAL A 352 -12.37 -3.40 12.90
C VAL A 352 -11.41 -2.50 13.64
N ILE A 353 -11.69 -1.20 13.61
CA ILE A 353 -10.97 -0.19 14.37
C ILE A 353 -11.55 -0.09 15.78
N LEU A 354 -10.70 0.23 16.76
CA LEU A 354 -11.07 0.42 18.16
C LEU A 354 -10.85 1.86 18.64
N GLU A 355 -10.24 2.68 17.78
CA GLU A 355 -10.08 4.11 17.96
C GLU A 355 -10.94 4.89 16.96
N SER A 356 -11.32 6.11 17.34
CA SER A 356 -12.12 6.96 16.45
C SER A 356 -11.32 7.34 15.18
N PRO A 357 -11.96 7.52 14.01
CA PRO A 357 -11.24 8.01 12.82
C PRO A 357 -10.51 9.34 13.05
N GLU A 358 -11.02 10.19 13.95
CA GLU A 358 -10.36 11.42 14.40
C GLU A 358 -8.98 11.17 15.04
N PHE A 359 -8.85 10.10 15.83
CA PHE A 359 -7.58 9.70 16.44
C PHE A 359 -6.53 9.44 15.36
N PHE A 360 -6.89 8.66 14.33
CA PHE A 360 -5.99 8.32 13.23
C PHE A 360 -5.52 9.55 12.44
N PHE A 361 -6.42 10.48 12.11
CA PHE A 361 -6.05 11.76 11.47
C PHE A 361 -5.24 12.72 12.37
N LYS A 362 -5.10 12.40 13.66
CA LYS A 362 -4.31 13.15 14.65
C LYS A 362 -3.00 12.46 15.03
N ILE A 363 -2.68 11.31 14.47
CA ILE A 363 -1.36 10.69 14.62
C ILE A 363 -0.33 11.71 14.13
N LYS A 364 0.66 12.02 14.98
CA LYS A 364 1.62 13.07 14.73
C LYS A 364 2.40 12.79 13.44
N GLU A 365 2.85 11.56 13.28
CA GLU A 365 3.58 11.07 12.12
C GLU A 365 2.75 11.24 10.84
N TYR A 366 1.43 10.99 10.89
CA TYR A 366 0.54 11.26 9.76
C TYR A 366 0.41 12.76 9.47
N GLN A 367 0.27 13.60 10.49
CA GLN A 367 0.17 15.06 10.29
C GLN A 367 1.47 15.65 9.71
N ASP A 368 2.62 15.12 10.12
CA ASP A 368 3.93 15.55 9.66
C ASP A 368 4.20 15.11 8.21
N THR A 369 3.77 13.90 7.85
CA THR A 369 4.16 13.29 6.58
C THR A 369 3.07 13.25 5.53
N GLY A 370 1.80 13.18 5.91
CA GLY A 370 0.66 13.00 5.02
C GLY A 370 0.38 11.55 4.62
N ALA A 371 1.19 10.57 5.02
CA ALA A 371 0.94 9.16 4.74
C ALA A 371 1.38 8.27 5.91
N TYR A 372 0.47 7.42 6.40
CA TYR A 372 0.74 6.53 7.53
C TYR A 372 0.20 5.12 7.30
N PHE A 373 1.06 4.13 7.54
CA PHE A 373 0.82 2.73 7.20
C PHE A 373 1.07 1.80 8.39
N PHE A 374 0.66 0.54 8.26
CA PHE A 374 0.83 -0.50 9.27
C PHE A 374 1.64 -1.65 8.73
N LYS A 375 2.46 -2.29 9.57
CA LYS A 375 3.30 -3.42 9.16
C LYS A 375 2.56 -4.76 9.29
N ASP A 376 2.56 -5.59 8.25
CA ASP A 376 1.93 -6.94 8.23
C ASP A 376 2.72 -7.94 9.10
N ARG A 377 2.36 -9.22 9.10
CA ARG A 377 3.09 -10.30 9.77
C ARG A 377 4.48 -10.48 9.16
N SER A 378 5.47 -10.63 10.02
CA SER A 378 6.87 -10.88 9.64
C SER A 378 7.18 -12.36 9.35
N SER A 379 6.41 -13.01 8.47
CA SER A 379 6.42 -14.48 8.31
C SER A 379 7.16 -15.04 7.09
N GLU A 380 7.37 -14.23 6.05
CA GLU A 380 7.91 -14.67 4.77
C GLU A 380 9.19 -13.92 4.42
N PHE A 381 10.11 -14.56 3.70
CA PHE A 381 11.42 -13.99 3.35
C PHE A 381 11.71 -14.11 1.86
N ARG A 382 12.48 -13.16 1.33
CA ARG A 382 12.84 -13.04 -0.10
C ARG A 382 14.34 -13.06 -0.32
N GLY A 383 14.75 -13.44 -1.53
CA GLY A 383 16.16 -13.48 -1.96
C GLY A 383 16.72 -12.14 -2.41
N LYS A 384 18.05 -12.06 -2.53
CA LYS A 384 18.78 -10.85 -2.93
C LYS A 384 18.41 -10.32 -4.31
N ASP A 385 18.08 -11.20 -5.26
CA ASP A 385 17.71 -10.78 -6.63
C ASP A 385 16.43 -9.94 -6.65
N SER A 386 15.45 -10.32 -5.83
CA SER A 386 14.20 -9.56 -5.61
C SER A 386 14.50 -8.21 -4.98
N ILE A 387 15.32 -8.18 -3.92
CA ILE A 387 15.74 -6.94 -3.25
C ILE A 387 16.42 -5.98 -4.24
N ASN A 388 17.36 -6.48 -5.02
CA ASN A 388 18.10 -5.70 -6.00
C ASN A 388 17.21 -5.21 -7.16
N PHE A 389 16.19 -6.00 -7.52
CA PHE A 389 15.17 -5.58 -8.47
C PHE A 389 14.41 -4.36 -7.95
N PHE A 390 13.81 -4.42 -6.75
CA PHE A 390 13.07 -3.28 -6.19
C PHE A 390 13.97 -2.05 -5.98
N LYS A 391 15.22 -2.22 -5.51
CA LYS A 391 16.18 -1.10 -5.41
C LYS A 391 16.41 -0.43 -6.77
N SER A 392 16.46 -1.21 -7.84
CA SER A 392 16.66 -0.70 -9.20
C SER A 392 15.46 0.01 -9.80
N LEU A 393 14.28 -0.06 -9.15
CA LEU A 393 13.08 0.65 -9.59
C LEU A 393 12.99 2.07 -9.00
N GLY A 394 13.76 2.39 -7.95
CA GLY A 394 13.74 3.72 -7.35
C GLY A 394 14.45 4.81 -8.16
N PRO A 395 14.44 6.06 -7.66
CA PRO A 395 15.15 7.18 -8.29
C PRO A 395 16.67 7.00 -8.29
N SER A 396 17.26 7.36 -9.42
CA SER A 396 18.69 7.38 -9.68
C SER A 396 19.31 8.74 -9.32
N ILE A 397 20.64 8.81 -9.29
CA ILE A 397 21.36 10.08 -9.09
C ILE A 397 21.02 11.08 -10.20
N ILE A 398 20.79 10.58 -11.43
CA ILE A 398 20.44 11.42 -12.57
C ILE A 398 19.02 11.99 -12.42
N ASP A 399 18.06 11.25 -11.85
CA ASP A 399 16.73 11.77 -11.55
C ASP A 399 16.80 12.98 -10.60
N ASN A 400 17.63 12.88 -9.55
CA ASN A 400 17.86 14.00 -8.64
C ASN A 400 18.52 15.19 -9.33
N LEU A 401 19.59 14.94 -10.08
CA LEU A 401 20.35 16.00 -10.75
C LEU A 401 19.54 16.75 -11.81
N MET A 402 18.70 16.03 -12.58
CA MET A 402 17.93 16.60 -13.69
C MET A 402 16.60 17.22 -13.23
N PHE A 403 15.93 16.58 -12.28
CA PHE A 403 14.53 16.88 -11.95
C PHE A 403 14.27 17.12 -10.47
N ASP A 404 15.31 17.10 -9.62
CA ASP A 404 15.20 17.21 -8.17
C ASP A 404 14.21 16.18 -7.61
N ILE A 405 14.35 14.95 -8.09
CA ILE A 405 13.62 13.79 -7.58
C ILE A 405 14.55 13.06 -6.62
N PRO A 406 14.29 13.10 -5.30
CA PRO A 406 15.17 12.52 -4.30
C PRO A 406 15.40 11.02 -4.52
N MET A 407 16.63 10.56 -4.30
CA MET A 407 16.91 9.13 -4.19
C MET A 407 16.33 8.57 -2.88
N MET A 408 16.00 7.28 -2.88
CA MET A 408 15.65 6.58 -1.65
C MET A 408 16.83 6.65 -0.66
N THR A 409 16.56 7.10 0.57
CA THR A 409 17.56 7.22 1.62
C THR A 409 17.51 6.00 2.55
N SER A 410 18.23 6.09 3.68
CA SER A 410 18.11 5.11 4.76
C SER A 410 16.70 5.00 5.30
N HIS A 411 15.85 6.03 5.18
CA HIS A 411 14.44 5.98 5.57
C HIS A 411 13.70 4.81 4.92
N THR A 412 13.89 4.65 3.61
CA THR A 412 13.32 3.54 2.85
C THR A 412 14.20 2.30 2.89
N LEU A 413 15.50 2.44 2.59
CA LEU A 413 16.39 1.31 2.33
C LEU A 413 16.72 0.49 3.58
N ASN A 414 16.54 1.04 4.79
CA ASN A 414 16.71 0.30 6.03
C ASN A 414 15.47 -0.48 6.47
N ARG A 415 14.34 -0.38 5.75
CA ARG A 415 13.14 -1.15 6.05
C ARG A 415 13.37 -2.63 5.78
N GLU A 416 12.72 -3.48 6.57
CA GLU A 416 12.88 -4.93 6.59
C GLU A 416 12.63 -5.57 5.21
N PHE A 417 11.75 -4.97 4.40
CA PHE A 417 11.53 -5.33 3.00
C PHE A 417 12.83 -5.40 2.19
N PHE A 418 13.69 -4.38 2.29
CA PHE A 418 14.97 -4.30 1.58
C PHE A 418 16.10 -5.10 2.27
N LYS A 419 15.83 -5.71 3.43
CA LYS A 419 16.74 -6.60 4.14
C LYS A 419 16.44 -8.08 3.94
N GLY A 420 15.26 -8.41 3.41
CA GLY A 420 14.86 -9.79 3.11
C GLY A 420 13.46 -10.17 3.53
N LEU A 421 12.64 -9.26 4.04
CA LEU A 421 11.24 -9.57 4.37
C LEU A 421 10.35 -9.62 3.13
N GLY A 422 9.51 -10.65 3.05
CA GLY A 422 8.60 -10.93 1.93
C GLY A 422 7.36 -10.03 1.87
N HIS A 423 6.73 -9.73 2.99
CA HIS A 423 5.59 -8.81 3.05
C HIS A 423 5.80 -7.87 4.23
N TYR A 424 5.66 -6.57 3.98
CA TYR A 424 5.98 -5.52 4.93
C TYR A 424 4.74 -4.74 5.34
N MET A 425 3.87 -4.37 4.41
CA MET A 425 2.71 -3.52 4.69
C MET A 425 1.40 -4.31 4.78
N GLU A 426 0.57 -3.96 5.77
CA GLU A 426 -0.83 -4.34 5.83
C GLU A 426 -1.70 -3.19 5.29
N SER A 427 -2.64 -3.50 4.39
CA SER A 427 -3.50 -2.54 3.68
C SER A 427 -4.95 -2.52 4.19
N GLY A 428 -5.25 -3.23 5.28
CA GLY A 428 -6.56 -3.19 5.94
C GLY A 428 -6.94 -1.81 6.48
N LEU A 429 -5.96 -0.95 6.76
CA LEU A 429 -6.14 0.46 7.08
C LEU A 429 -4.99 1.28 6.49
N VAL A 430 -5.32 2.35 5.76
CA VAL A 430 -4.34 3.28 5.17
C VAL A 430 -4.79 4.72 5.39
N LEU A 431 -3.87 5.58 5.84
CA LEU A 431 -4.09 7.02 5.94
C LEU A 431 -3.29 7.75 4.87
N PHE A 432 -3.93 8.68 4.17
CA PHE A 432 -3.30 9.35 3.04
C PHE A 432 -3.83 10.79 2.85
N ASN A 433 -2.92 11.73 2.67
CA ASN A 433 -3.18 13.07 2.13
C ASN A 433 -2.95 13.00 0.62
N LYS A 434 -4.06 12.84 -0.10
CA LYS A 434 -4.08 12.67 -1.54
C LYS A 434 -3.49 13.85 -2.29
N LYS A 435 -3.72 15.07 -1.81
CA LYS A 435 -3.26 16.28 -2.50
C LYS A 435 -1.75 16.45 -2.37
N GLN A 436 -1.19 16.12 -1.22
CA GLN A 436 0.25 16.12 -0.99
C GLN A 436 0.98 15.06 -1.82
N HIS A 437 0.40 13.86 -1.93
CA HIS A 437 1.08 12.68 -2.49
C HIS A 437 0.43 12.17 -3.79
N PHE A 438 -0.23 13.04 -4.56
CA PHE A 438 -1.04 12.60 -5.70
C PHE A 438 -0.24 11.86 -6.76
N ARG A 439 0.98 12.33 -7.05
CA ARG A 439 1.91 11.70 -7.99
C ARG A 439 2.25 10.26 -7.58
N SER A 440 2.47 10.05 -6.28
CA SER A 440 2.73 8.74 -5.72
C SER A 440 1.54 7.79 -5.91
N LEU A 441 0.30 8.24 -5.73
CA LEU A 441 -0.89 7.40 -6.01
C LEU A 441 -0.94 6.90 -7.45
N LEU A 442 -0.55 7.76 -8.41
CA LEU A 442 -0.45 7.36 -9.83
C LEU A 442 0.65 6.32 -10.04
N MET A 443 1.79 6.45 -9.36
CA MET A 443 2.85 5.44 -9.35
C MET A 443 2.36 4.11 -8.75
N MET A 444 1.63 4.14 -7.63
CA MET A 444 1.07 2.94 -6.98
C MET A 444 0.20 2.13 -7.95
N LEU A 445 -0.72 2.82 -8.65
CA LEU A 445 -1.60 2.16 -9.62
C LEU A 445 -0.79 1.57 -10.76
N GLN A 446 0.22 2.28 -11.26
CA GLN A 446 1.04 1.80 -12.36
C GLN A 446 1.82 0.52 -12.01
N LEU A 447 2.37 0.43 -10.80
CA LEU A 447 3.11 -0.74 -10.35
C LEU A 447 2.27 -2.02 -10.44
N SER A 448 0.95 -1.91 -10.23
CA SER A 448 0.02 -3.03 -10.28
C SER A 448 -0.10 -3.68 -11.67
N PHE A 449 0.34 -3.02 -12.74
CA PHE A 449 0.28 -3.57 -14.09
C PHE A 449 1.42 -4.54 -14.42
N PHE A 450 2.48 -4.61 -13.61
CA PHE A 450 3.69 -5.39 -13.92
C PHE A 450 3.71 -6.74 -13.19
N GLU A 451 3.58 -7.86 -13.92
CA GLU A 451 3.68 -9.22 -13.36
C GLU A 451 4.97 -9.45 -12.57
N PRO A 452 6.16 -8.97 -13.02
CA PRO A 452 7.39 -9.09 -12.24
C PRO A 452 7.36 -8.42 -10.87
N VAL A 453 6.56 -7.36 -10.70
CA VAL A 453 6.34 -6.71 -9.41
C VAL A 453 5.31 -7.54 -8.62
N ASN A 454 4.16 -7.83 -9.25
CA ASN A 454 3.03 -8.56 -8.64
C ASN A 454 3.41 -9.95 -8.13
N ARG A 455 4.38 -10.63 -8.74
CA ARG A 455 4.84 -11.96 -8.30
C ARG A 455 5.67 -11.91 -7.03
N GLU A 456 6.32 -10.79 -6.74
CA GLU A 456 7.25 -10.64 -5.62
C GLU A 456 6.58 -10.04 -4.38
N VAL A 457 5.29 -9.71 -4.45
CA VAL A 457 4.49 -9.16 -3.35
C VAL A 457 3.11 -9.82 -3.31
N TYR A 458 2.37 -9.66 -2.21
CA TYR A 458 1.03 -10.23 -2.08
C TYR A 458 -0.01 -9.15 -2.33
N GLY A 459 -0.79 -9.30 -3.40
CA GLY A 459 -1.84 -8.35 -3.75
C GLY A 459 -1.28 -6.96 -4.06
N GLU A 460 -1.90 -5.94 -3.49
CA GLU A 460 -1.65 -4.52 -3.70
C GLU A 460 -0.90 -3.84 -2.55
N LYS A 461 -0.69 -4.55 -1.44
CA LYS A 461 -0.33 -3.94 -0.14
C LYS A 461 0.99 -3.17 -0.18
N GLU A 462 1.99 -3.70 -0.88
CA GLU A 462 3.30 -3.05 -0.97
C GLU A 462 3.31 -1.85 -1.91
N TYR A 463 2.31 -1.72 -2.80
CA TYR A 463 2.31 -0.64 -3.78
C TYR A 463 2.17 0.72 -3.13
N TYR A 464 1.42 0.84 -2.02
CA TYR A 464 1.20 2.12 -1.33
C TYR A 464 2.50 2.85 -1.03
N TRP A 465 3.40 2.23 -0.27
CA TRP A 465 4.64 2.88 0.14
C TRP A 465 5.74 2.76 -0.91
N LEU A 466 5.79 1.67 -1.70
CA LEU A 466 6.74 1.56 -2.82
C LEU A 466 6.44 2.58 -3.92
N GLY A 467 5.17 2.89 -4.16
CA GLY A 467 4.76 3.93 -5.10
C GLY A 467 5.26 5.31 -4.68
N MET A 468 5.25 5.62 -3.39
CA MET A 468 5.86 6.84 -2.84
C MET A 468 7.39 6.81 -3.02
N ALA A 469 8.06 5.77 -2.53
CA ALA A 469 9.50 5.65 -2.62
C ALA A 469 10.03 5.68 -4.07
N PHE A 470 9.30 5.06 -5.00
CA PHE A 470 9.65 5.03 -6.43
C PHE A 470 9.28 6.31 -7.16
N ASP A 471 8.42 7.16 -6.62
CA ASP A 471 8.18 8.52 -7.14
C ASP A 471 9.18 9.53 -6.56
N GLY A 472 10.03 9.11 -5.60
CA GLY A 472 10.98 9.98 -4.88
C GLY A 472 10.38 10.69 -3.68
N ASP A 473 9.25 10.18 -3.18
CA ASP A 473 8.58 10.69 -2.00
C ASP A 473 8.82 9.75 -0.81
N GLU A 474 9.61 10.23 0.16
CA GLU A 474 9.88 9.54 1.42
C GLU A 474 9.07 10.11 2.59
N SER A 475 8.09 10.98 2.31
CA SER A 475 7.21 11.61 3.31
C SER A 475 6.10 10.64 3.70
N TYR A 476 6.47 9.55 4.33
CA TYR A 476 5.54 8.57 4.88
C TYR A 476 6.12 7.89 6.10
N GLU A 477 5.25 7.46 7.01
CA GLU A 477 5.63 6.70 8.19
C GLU A 477 4.85 5.40 8.34
N PHE A 478 5.41 4.51 9.17
CA PHE A 478 4.76 3.27 9.57
C PHE A 478 4.61 3.23 11.07
N GLU A 479 3.51 2.66 11.54
CA GLU A 479 3.40 2.15 12.90
C GLU A 479 4.64 1.30 13.23
N PRO A 480 5.43 1.66 14.27
CA PRO A 480 6.66 0.96 14.57
C PRO A 480 6.46 -0.54 14.81
N ASN A 481 5.36 -0.92 15.43
CA ASN A 481 5.03 -2.31 15.72
C ASN A 481 4.62 -3.10 14.47
N PHE A 482 5.15 -4.32 14.34
CA PHE A 482 4.63 -5.33 13.41
C PHE A 482 3.29 -5.87 13.91
N ALA A 483 2.53 -6.49 13.01
CA ALA A 483 1.29 -7.16 13.37
C ALA A 483 1.51 -8.16 14.53
N ALA A 484 0.53 -8.23 15.43
CA ALA A 484 0.46 -9.12 16.56
C ALA A 484 -0.59 -10.22 16.34
N ALA A 485 -0.47 -11.32 17.08
CA ALA A 485 -1.63 -12.18 17.35
C ALA A 485 -2.23 -11.77 18.69
N ILE A 486 -3.56 -11.70 18.76
CA ILE A 486 -4.29 -11.46 20.01
C ILE A 486 -5.17 -12.66 20.36
N GLY A 487 -5.29 -12.97 21.64
CA GLY A 487 -6.03 -14.12 22.13
C GLY A 487 -5.68 -14.47 23.58
N ASN A 488 -5.86 -15.74 23.93
CA ASN A 488 -5.40 -16.31 25.19
C ASN A 488 -4.17 -17.20 24.90
N PHE A 489 -3.30 -17.38 25.89
CA PHE A 489 -2.18 -18.29 25.72
C PHE A 489 -2.68 -19.72 25.50
N SER A 490 -2.12 -20.41 24.51
CA SER A 490 -2.42 -21.83 24.28
C SER A 490 -2.07 -22.67 25.51
N LYS A 491 -1.02 -22.28 26.24
CA LYS A 491 -0.55 -22.90 27.48
C LYS A 491 0.03 -21.83 28.41
N GLU A 492 -0.48 -21.78 29.64
CA GLU A 492 -0.08 -20.77 30.64
C GLU A 492 1.31 -21.04 31.25
N ASP A 493 1.70 -22.29 31.43
CA ASP A 493 2.93 -22.65 32.17
C ASP A 493 4.19 -22.75 31.30
N GLU A 494 4.09 -22.57 29.99
CA GLU A 494 5.27 -22.64 29.10
C GLU A 494 6.06 -21.32 29.09
N PRO A 495 7.41 -21.37 29.07
CA PRO A 495 8.25 -20.17 29.02
C PRO A 495 8.11 -19.43 27.68
N THR A 496 7.95 -20.17 26.59
CA THR A 496 7.63 -19.63 25.27
C THR A 496 6.12 -19.57 25.14
N LYS A 497 5.56 -18.36 25.12
CA LYS A 497 4.12 -18.15 24.98
C LYS A 497 3.71 -18.29 23.52
N GLU A 498 2.55 -18.91 23.30
CA GLU A 498 1.92 -19.06 21.99
C GLU A 498 0.51 -18.46 22.04
N ILE A 499 0.17 -17.66 21.03
CA ILE A 499 -1.21 -17.23 20.75
C ILE A 499 -1.53 -17.59 19.30
N CYS A 500 -2.62 -18.31 19.07
CA CYS A 500 -3.12 -18.60 17.74
C CYS A 500 -4.38 -17.80 17.44
N SER A 501 -4.36 -17.05 16.35
CA SER A 501 -5.44 -16.16 15.95
C SER A 501 -5.59 -16.13 14.43
N SER A 502 -6.82 -15.94 13.95
CA SER A 502 -7.07 -15.67 12.53
C SER A 502 -6.92 -14.18 12.17
N HIS A 503 -6.75 -13.33 13.18
CA HIS A 503 -6.81 -11.88 13.10
C HIS A 503 -5.40 -11.29 13.27
N PRO A 504 -4.79 -10.71 12.22
CA PRO A 504 -3.67 -9.80 12.43
C PRO A 504 -4.18 -8.58 13.19
N ALA A 505 -3.51 -8.24 14.28
CA ALA A 505 -3.84 -7.13 15.16
C ALA A 505 -2.74 -6.08 15.15
N HIS A 506 -3.10 -4.81 15.24
CA HIS A 506 -2.14 -3.71 15.28
C HIS A 506 -2.24 -2.99 16.62
N LEU A 507 -1.15 -3.06 17.38
CA LEU A 507 -1.03 -2.51 18.73
C LEU A 507 -0.18 -1.24 18.67
N SER A 508 -0.59 -0.18 19.35
CA SER A 508 0.15 1.08 19.37
C SER A 508 1.53 0.89 19.97
N ALA A 509 2.58 1.40 19.31
CA ALA A 509 3.93 1.43 19.87
C ALA A 509 4.08 2.34 21.09
N HIS A 510 3.14 3.26 21.33
CA HIS A 510 3.26 4.21 22.44
C HIS A 510 2.92 3.59 23.80
N ASP A 511 1.86 2.79 23.87
CA ASP A 511 1.31 2.27 25.14
C ASP A 511 0.77 0.83 25.03
N GLY A 512 0.83 0.21 23.85
CA GLY A 512 0.41 -1.17 23.61
C GLY A 512 -1.10 -1.40 23.49
N HIS A 513 -1.95 -0.36 23.46
CA HIS A 513 -3.39 -0.58 23.25
C HIS A 513 -3.69 -1.06 21.82
N LEU A 514 -4.83 -1.75 21.65
CA LEU A 514 -5.25 -2.27 20.35
C LEU A 514 -5.87 -1.17 19.50
N LEU A 515 -5.24 -0.84 18.37
CA LEU A 515 -5.72 0.16 17.42
C LEU A 515 -6.81 -0.41 16.52
N TRP A 516 -6.51 -1.55 15.89
CA TRP A 516 -7.41 -2.21 14.96
C TRP A 516 -7.00 -3.66 14.70
N ILE A 517 -7.95 -4.46 14.19
CA ILE A 517 -7.74 -5.85 13.75
C ILE A 517 -8.27 -6.04 12.35
N ASN A 518 -7.65 -6.92 11.57
CA ASN A 518 -8.23 -7.40 10.32
C ASN A 518 -9.00 -8.70 10.54
N SER A 519 -9.93 -9.02 9.63
CA SER A 519 -10.73 -10.26 9.63
C SER A 519 -11.82 -10.34 10.73
N GLY A 520 -12.35 -9.21 11.19
CA GLY A 520 -13.51 -9.13 12.09
C GLY A 520 -13.25 -9.61 13.53
N PHE A 521 -14.31 -9.65 14.34
CA PHE A 521 -14.25 -10.04 15.78
C PHE A 521 -14.72 -11.46 16.09
N ARG A 522 -15.12 -12.24 15.09
CA ARG A 522 -15.50 -13.64 15.30
C ARG A 522 -14.22 -14.48 15.43
N PHE A 523 -14.13 -15.39 16.41
CA PHE A 523 -12.93 -16.20 16.66
C PHE A 523 -12.34 -16.83 15.38
N CYS A 524 -13.21 -17.34 14.51
CA CYS A 524 -12.85 -17.71 13.15
C CYS A 524 -13.65 -16.86 12.13
N GLU A 525 -12.96 -15.99 11.38
CA GLU A 525 -13.59 -15.21 10.30
C GLU A 525 -14.31 -16.10 9.27
N ARG A 526 -13.72 -17.26 8.96
CA ARG A 526 -14.24 -18.22 7.98
C ARG A 526 -15.30 -19.18 8.54
N ALA A 527 -15.85 -18.96 9.74
CA ALA A 527 -16.74 -19.93 10.41
C ALA A 527 -17.89 -20.44 9.52
N LYS A 528 -18.46 -19.62 8.63
CA LYS A 528 -19.54 -20.04 7.71
C LYS A 528 -19.08 -21.02 6.62
N MET A 529 -17.79 -21.13 6.37
CA MET A 529 -17.16 -21.95 5.32
C MET A 529 -16.37 -23.16 5.88
N VAL A 530 -16.37 -23.35 7.20
CA VAL A 530 -15.64 -24.44 7.85
C VAL A 530 -16.41 -25.75 7.70
N ASP A 531 -15.69 -26.81 7.34
CA ASP A 531 -16.17 -28.18 7.45
C ASP A 531 -15.86 -28.68 8.86
N TYR A 532 -16.84 -28.52 9.76
CA TYR A 532 -16.65 -28.80 11.19
C TYR A 532 -16.38 -30.27 11.48
N ASN A 533 -16.94 -31.20 10.71
CA ASN A 533 -16.65 -32.63 10.88
C ASN A 533 -15.18 -32.92 10.58
N LYS A 534 -14.69 -32.36 9.47
CA LYS A 534 -13.30 -32.53 9.06
C LYS A 534 -12.32 -31.88 10.04
N GLU A 535 -12.53 -30.62 10.38
CA GLU A 535 -11.59 -29.88 11.24
C GLU A 535 -11.61 -30.38 12.69
N ALA A 536 -12.77 -30.78 13.23
CA ALA A 536 -12.86 -31.37 14.57
C ALA A 536 -12.16 -32.74 14.64
N SER A 537 -12.24 -33.57 13.59
CA SER A 537 -11.58 -34.88 13.54
C SER A 537 -10.06 -34.85 13.75
N ILE A 538 -9.43 -33.68 13.58
CA ILE A 538 -8.00 -33.47 13.80
C ILE A 538 -7.64 -33.58 15.28
N GLY A 539 -8.51 -33.11 16.18
CA GLY A 539 -8.37 -33.27 17.64
C GLY A 539 -7.06 -32.79 18.27
N ALA A 540 -6.33 -31.87 17.62
CA ALA A 540 -4.98 -31.47 18.04
C ALA A 540 -4.94 -30.22 18.93
N ARG A 541 -5.80 -29.23 18.67
CA ARG A 541 -5.80 -27.92 19.37
C ARG A 541 -7.15 -27.54 19.95
N PHE A 542 -8.22 -27.81 19.20
CA PHE A 542 -9.59 -27.54 19.59
C PHE A 542 -10.35 -28.84 19.83
N SER A 543 -11.58 -28.71 20.33
CA SER A 543 -12.46 -29.86 20.57
C SER A 543 -12.58 -30.76 19.34
N ASN A 544 -12.63 -32.07 19.60
CA ASN A 544 -12.90 -33.09 18.60
C ASN A 544 -14.41 -33.27 18.33
N ASP A 545 -15.28 -32.56 19.06
CA ASP A 545 -16.71 -32.45 18.78
C ASP A 545 -16.98 -31.32 17.78
N PRO A 546 -17.56 -31.63 16.59
CA PRO A 546 -17.95 -30.63 15.61
C PRO A 546 -18.89 -29.53 16.14
N VAL A 547 -19.77 -29.87 17.08
CA VAL A 547 -20.75 -28.90 17.65
C VAL A 547 -20.04 -27.91 18.56
N GLU A 548 -19.19 -28.40 19.46
CA GLU A 548 -18.38 -27.56 20.33
C GLU A 548 -17.40 -26.69 19.53
N LEU A 549 -16.72 -27.27 18.52
CA LEU A 549 -15.82 -26.51 17.64
C LEU A 549 -16.55 -25.37 16.94
N ARG A 550 -17.77 -25.62 16.45
CA ARG A 550 -18.61 -24.59 15.84
C ARG A 550 -18.95 -23.49 16.81
N SER A 551 -19.33 -23.83 18.04
CA SER A 551 -19.60 -22.85 19.09
C SER A 551 -18.39 -21.95 19.37
N ILE A 552 -17.17 -22.52 19.42
CA ILE A 552 -15.93 -21.76 19.60
C ILE A 552 -15.69 -20.84 18.40
N PHE A 553 -15.75 -21.36 17.18
CA PHE A 553 -15.42 -20.62 15.97
C PHE A 553 -16.42 -19.51 15.65
N GLU A 554 -17.68 -19.68 16.01
CA GLU A 554 -18.73 -18.65 15.83
C GLU A 554 -18.77 -17.62 16.97
N SER A 555 -18.07 -17.87 18.09
CA SER A 555 -18.04 -16.99 19.25
C SER A 555 -17.27 -15.69 19.03
N LEU A 556 -17.50 -14.72 19.92
CA LEU A 556 -16.71 -13.49 20.00
C LEU A 556 -15.27 -13.78 20.44
N LEU A 557 -14.30 -13.23 19.72
CA LEU A 557 -12.91 -13.18 20.14
C LEU A 557 -12.78 -12.30 21.40
N ARG A 558 -12.34 -12.89 22.52
CA ARG A 558 -12.10 -12.21 23.80
C ARG A 558 -10.63 -12.32 24.18
N PRO A 559 -9.76 -11.44 23.64
CA PRO A 559 -8.33 -11.55 23.87
C PRO A 559 -7.96 -11.02 25.27
N SER A 560 -7.07 -11.74 25.96
CA SER A 560 -6.45 -11.28 27.21
C SER A 560 -5.03 -10.76 26.98
N HIS A 561 -4.39 -11.20 25.90
CA HIS A 561 -3.00 -10.91 25.58
C HIS A 561 -2.81 -10.66 24.08
N GLY A 562 -1.69 -10.01 23.75
CA GLY A 562 -1.13 -9.88 22.41
C GLY A 562 0.33 -10.33 22.38
N ILE A 563 0.76 -10.94 21.27
CA ILE A 563 2.17 -11.24 21.00
C ILE A 563 2.56 -10.56 19.68
N ILE A 564 3.55 -9.68 19.72
CA ILE A 564 4.31 -9.21 18.55
C ILE A 564 5.54 -10.10 18.45
N PRO A 565 5.61 -11.03 17.49
CA PRO A 565 6.70 -12.00 17.45
C PRO A 565 8.04 -11.37 17.04
N PRO A 566 9.17 -11.96 17.50
CA PRO A 566 10.49 -11.54 17.04
C PRO A 566 10.71 -11.88 15.56
N ILE A 567 11.52 -11.05 14.90
CA ILE A 567 11.98 -11.28 13.52
C ILE A 567 13.39 -11.85 13.58
N PRO A 568 13.68 -12.99 12.90
CA PRO A 568 15.04 -13.51 12.82
C PRO A 568 16.01 -12.46 12.25
N PRO A 569 17.17 -12.18 12.88
CA PRO A 569 18.11 -11.14 12.44
C PRO A 569 18.61 -11.31 11.01
N THR A 570 18.70 -12.55 10.53
CA THR A 570 19.18 -12.89 9.18
C THR A 570 18.06 -13.02 8.15
N PHE A 571 16.81 -12.76 8.51
CA PHE A 571 15.63 -13.00 7.65
C PHE A 571 15.60 -14.42 7.09
N THR A 572 15.97 -15.39 7.93
CA THR A 572 15.91 -16.83 7.65
C THR A 572 15.49 -17.57 8.91
N TYR A 573 14.87 -18.75 8.77
CA TYR A 573 14.47 -19.55 9.92
C TYR A 573 15.66 -19.89 10.82
N MET A 574 15.49 -19.71 12.12
CA MET A 574 16.51 -20.02 13.12
C MET A 574 16.62 -21.54 13.30
N ARG A 575 17.79 -22.00 13.72
CA ARG A 575 18.00 -23.43 14.00
C ARG A 575 17.17 -23.82 15.23
N ASN A 576 16.39 -24.89 15.09
CA ASN A 576 15.66 -25.50 16.20
C ASN A 576 16.51 -26.65 16.77
N ARG A 577 17.12 -26.45 17.93
CA ARG A 577 17.89 -27.49 18.64
C ARG A 577 17.17 -28.02 19.89
N ASP A 578 16.30 -27.21 20.49
CA ASP A 578 15.70 -27.48 21.82
C ASP A 578 14.17 -27.42 21.82
N ASN A 579 13.51 -27.87 20.74
CA ASN A 579 12.06 -27.77 20.52
C ASN A 579 11.48 -26.33 20.53
N GLN A 580 12.33 -25.32 20.42
CA GLN A 580 11.90 -23.93 20.30
C GLN A 580 11.45 -23.59 18.87
N PRO A 581 10.46 -22.70 18.69
CA PRO A 581 10.04 -22.25 17.37
C PRO A 581 11.21 -21.63 16.58
N SER A 582 11.32 -21.97 15.31
CA SER A 582 12.35 -21.41 14.42
C SER A 582 12.00 -20.04 13.83
N ARG A 583 10.76 -19.59 14.02
CA ARG A 583 10.18 -18.36 13.46
C ARG A 583 9.02 -17.87 14.32
N GLY A 584 8.79 -16.56 14.29
CA GLY A 584 7.79 -15.91 15.14
C GLY A 584 6.36 -16.24 14.75
N TRP A 585 6.12 -16.50 13.47
CA TRP A 585 4.80 -16.79 12.91
C TRP A 585 4.77 -18.19 12.25
N VAL A 586 3.81 -19.03 12.67
CA VAL A 586 3.59 -20.37 12.08
C VAL A 586 2.12 -20.52 11.69
N PRO A 587 1.79 -20.76 10.41
CA PRO A 587 0.42 -21.05 10.00
C PRO A 587 -0.01 -22.43 10.50
N ASP A 588 -1.16 -22.51 11.16
CA ASP A 588 -1.83 -23.77 11.50
C ASP A 588 -2.95 -24.03 10.49
N ARG A 589 -2.57 -24.56 9.32
CA ARG A 589 -3.47 -24.74 8.17
C ARG A 589 -4.61 -25.74 8.39
N ARG A 590 -4.62 -26.43 9.52
CA ARG A 590 -5.62 -27.42 9.92
C ARG A 590 -6.95 -26.80 10.33
N TYR A 591 -6.94 -25.55 10.80
CA TYR A 591 -8.07 -24.92 11.46
C TYR A 591 -8.52 -23.61 10.79
N CYS A 592 -9.78 -23.26 11.00
CA CYS A 592 -10.44 -22.05 10.51
C CYS A 592 -10.28 -21.90 8.99
N ARG A 593 -10.56 -22.96 8.22
CA ARG A 593 -10.37 -22.99 6.76
C ARG A 593 -8.95 -22.55 6.35
N SER A 594 -7.96 -23.01 7.11
CA SER A 594 -6.52 -22.70 6.93
C SER A 594 -6.14 -21.23 7.16
N LYS A 595 -6.94 -20.46 7.92
CA LYS A 595 -6.67 -19.05 8.26
C LYS A 595 -6.09 -18.83 9.66
N LEU A 596 -5.86 -19.89 10.45
CA LEU A 596 -5.25 -19.74 11.77
C LEU A 596 -3.73 -19.57 11.67
N TYR A 597 -3.18 -18.58 12.38
CA TYR A 597 -1.74 -18.32 12.51
C TYR A 597 -1.36 -18.24 13.99
N CYS A 598 -0.26 -18.89 14.36
CA CYS A 598 0.28 -18.89 15.71
C CYS A 598 1.52 -18.00 15.80
N ALA A 599 1.50 -17.11 16.77
CA ALA A 599 2.57 -16.21 17.16
C ALA A 599 3.28 -16.76 18.40
N TYR A 600 4.62 -16.72 18.39
CA TYR A 600 5.44 -17.13 19.52
C TYR A 600 6.19 -15.94 20.12
N SER A 601 6.23 -15.86 21.45
CA SER A 601 6.96 -14.81 22.17
C SER A 601 8.48 -14.97 22.11
N ARG A 602 8.97 -16.14 21.71
CA ARG A 602 10.39 -16.49 21.66
C ARG A 602 10.66 -17.43 20.50
N ILE A 603 11.78 -17.24 19.83
CA ILE A 603 12.28 -18.11 18.75
C ILE A 603 13.77 -18.39 18.94
N GLY A 604 14.28 -19.43 18.26
CA GLY A 604 15.68 -19.84 18.36
C GLY A 604 15.98 -20.72 19.58
N GLY A 605 17.12 -21.42 19.53
CA GLY A 605 17.58 -22.28 20.62
C GLY A 605 17.96 -21.50 21.88
N ASP A 606 18.23 -22.22 22.96
CA ASP A 606 18.64 -21.60 24.24
C ASP A 606 20.00 -20.88 24.14
N ASP A 607 20.82 -21.25 23.16
CA ASP A 607 22.12 -20.63 22.86
C ASP A 607 22.02 -19.28 22.14
N ASN A 608 20.94 -19.04 21.38
CA ASN A 608 20.75 -17.81 20.61
C ASN A 608 19.25 -17.46 20.49
N PRO A 609 18.60 -17.05 21.59
CA PRO A 609 17.18 -16.73 21.59
C PRO A 609 16.92 -15.31 21.06
N GLU A 610 15.81 -15.17 20.36
CA GLU A 610 15.22 -13.87 20.03
C GLU A 610 13.85 -13.75 20.70
N PHE A 611 13.56 -12.58 21.24
CA PHE A 611 12.36 -12.33 22.05
C PHE A 611 11.45 -11.30 21.38
N GLY A 612 10.17 -11.63 21.32
CA GLY A 612 9.11 -10.71 20.93
C GLY A 612 8.56 -9.95 22.12
N GLN A 613 7.51 -9.18 21.87
CA GLN A 613 6.80 -8.43 22.89
C GLN A 613 5.50 -9.13 23.27
N ILE A 614 5.27 -9.28 24.58
CA ILE A 614 3.98 -9.72 25.13
C ILE A 614 3.28 -8.49 25.70
N ILE A 615 2.01 -8.33 25.34
CA ILE A 615 1.14 -7.27 25.84
C ILE A 615 0.00 -7.94 26.60
N THR A 616 -0.24 -7.52 27.84
CA THR A 616 -1.37 -7.96 28.66
C THR A 616 -2.41 -6.86 28.71
N PHE A 617 -3.64 -7.16 28.29
CA PHE A 617 -4.72 -6.19 28.33
C PHE A 617 -5.29 -6.08 29.75
N ASN A 618 -5.51 -4.85 30.22
CA ASN A 618 -6.23 -4.61 31.46
C ASN A 618 -7.74 -4.85 31.27
N ASP A 619 -8.50 -4.88 32.36
CA ASP A 619 -9.94 -5.20 32.29
C ASP A 619 -10.74 -4.15 31.53
N THR A 620 -10.36 -2.87 31.62
CA THR A 620 -10.93 -1.79 30.82
C THR A 620 -10.80 -2.05 29.32
N ALA A 621 -9.61 -2.40 28.84
CA ALA A 621 -9.37 -2.71 27.44
C ALA A 621 -10.15 -3.96 27.01
N LYS A 622 -10.20 -5.01 27.84
CA LYS A 622 -11.00 -6.21 27.57
C LYS A 622 -12.49 -5.90 27.44
N ASP A 623 -13.03 -5.07 28.31
CA ASP A 623 -14.45 -4.70 28.28
C ASP A 623 -14.78 -3.80 27.07
N ILE A 624 -13.87 -2.88 26.68
CA ILE A 624 -14.00 -2.08 25.45
C ILE A 624 -13.97 -2.99 24.21
N MET A 625 -13.00 -3.89 24.11
CA MET A 625 -12.92 -4.86 23.01
C MET A 625 -14.17 -5.74 22.93
N ALA A 626 -14.68 -6.20 24.07
CA ALA A 626 -15.92 -6.96 24.14
C ALA A 626 -17.12 -6.14 23.63
N TYR A 627 -17.22 -4.87 24.01
CA TYR A 627 -18.30 -3.99 23.57
C TYR A 627 -18.27 -3.76 22.05
N TYR A 628 -17.14 -3.34 21.48
CA TYR A 628 -17.04 -3.15 20.02
C TYR A 628 -17.18 -4.46 19.25
N GLY A 629 -16.70 -5.57 19.81
CA GLY A 629 -16.90 -6.90 19.26
C GLY A 629 -18.36 -7.34 19.24
N ASP A 630 -19.13 -7.07 20.30
CA ASP A 630 -20.56 -7.34 20.33
C ASP A 630 -21.33 -6.43 19.37
N VAL A 631 -20.96 -5.15 19.24
CA VAL A 631 -21.52 -4.25 18.21
C VAL A 631 -21.24 -4.81 16.81
N TRP A 632 -20.03 -5.28 16.56
CA TRP A 632 -19.64 -5.92 15.29
C TRP A 632 -20.45 -7.19 15.01
N LEU A 633 -20.71 -8.03 16.01
CA LEU A 633 -21.44 -9.30 15.82
C LEU A 633 -22.96 -9.16 15.85
N SER A 634 -23.49 -8.08 16.43
CA SER A 634 -24.91 -7.79 16.41
C SER A 634 -25.39 -7.65 14.96
N LEU A 635 -26.40 -8.44 14.58
CA LEU A 635 -27.09 -8.35 13.29
C LEU A 635 -28.53 -7.92 13.52
#